data_AF-A0A7Y8X4K8-F1
#
_entry.id   AF-A0A7Y8X4K8-F1
#
_cell.length_a   1.000
_cell.length_b   1.000
_cell.length_c   1.000
_cell.angle_alpha   90.00
_cell.angle_beta   90.00
_cell.angle_gamma   90.00
#
_symmetry.space_group_name_H-M   'P 1'
#
loop_
_entity.id
_entity.type
_entity.pdbx_description
1 polymer ?
#
loop_
_entity_poly.entity_id
_entity_poly.type
_entity_poly.pdbx_seq_one_letter_code
_entity_poly.pdbx_strand_id
1 'polypeptide(L)'
;MLRTRRKLRTATYALAGTVVAAAALAAGPAAQAADSLPSYWCYINGVEARSGMTVVRGTSGADTILCENDVENVIIDGMGGDDNIRVKGMVVDSQVLGGEGDDTIQVNNLYPRGGNSSVRGGAGDDTIITALVVGTAAHGATVYGDHGADKITTGSVLGEPGEYQRGGGQVFGNDGSDTIRTGNVDLGGRVLGGSEHDIIEPKSVGAESAGIVQGGPGNDTVRGQADTFLVIGPGYGQVDGGLGTNSCKMKHFSTGERVRSSIANCTVAPEPTTPTAPSASLPANPAAPVNPAAPANQAKPATPTAPSGSAAVPGGSAPSAPSASSSFPKEPAAPGRPARPSDSGV
;
A
#
# COMPACT_ATOMS: atom_id res chain seq x y z
N MET A 1 -8.54 -61.15 -21.60
CA MET A 1 -9.99 -61.07 -21.25
C MET A 1 -10.46 -59.64 -21.52
N LEU A 2 -11.68 -59.46 -22.06
CA LEU A 2 -12.22 -58.16 -22.48
C LEU A 2 -13.12 -57.51 -21.40
N ARG A 3 -13.45 -56.22 -21.65
CA ARG A 3 -14.45 -55.35 -20.99
C ARG A 3 -13.87 -54.56 -19.79
N THR A 4 -14.21 -53.27 -19.57
CA THR A 4 -15.35 -52.50 -20.10
C THR A 4 -15.02 -51.01 -20.29
N ARG A 5 -15.27 -50.44 -21.49
CA ARG A 5 -15.30 -48.97 -21.69
C ARG A 5 -16.69 -48.45 -21.30
N ARG A 6 -16.80 -47.50 -20.35
CA ARG A 6 -18.05 -46.75 -20.13
C ARG A 6 -18.07 -45.50 -21.01
N LYS A 7 -19.02 -45.44 -21.94
CA LYS A 7 -19.38 -44.21 -22.65
C LYS A 7 -20.24 -43.35 -21.72
N LEU A 8 -19.83 -42.13 -21.39
CA LEU A 8 -20.81 -41.11 -20.96
C LEU A 8 -21.54 -40.60 -22.20
N ARG A 9 -22.85 -40.41 -22.06
CA ARG A 9 -23.73 -39.99 -23.16
C ARG A 9 -23.92 -38.49 -23.15
N THR A 10 -23.85 -37.90 -24.34
CA THR A 10 -24.34 -36.57 -24.67
C THR A 10 -25.79 -36.42 -24.22
N ALA A 11 -26.11 -35.32 -23.54
CA ALA A 11 -27.48 -34.90 -23.24
C ALA A 11 -27.69 -33.48 -23.75
N THR A 12 -28.00 -33.36 -25.04
CA THR A 12 -28.32 -32.10 -25.70
C THR A 12 -29.73 -31.68 -25.30
N TYR A 13 -29.88 -30.61 -24.52
CA TYR A 13 -31.18 -29.97 -24.28
C TYR A 13 -31.18 -28.58 -24.93
N ALA A 14 -31.80 -28.51 -26.11
CA ALA A 14 -32.18 -27.26 -26.73
C ALA A 14 -33.53 -26.83 -26.16
N LEU A 15 -33.60 -25.63 -25.60
CA LEU A 15 -34.86 -24.96 -25.26
C LEU A 15 -34.75 -23.49 -25.71
N ALA A 16 -35.23 -23.24 -26.92
CA ALA A 16 -35.38 -21.88 -27.44
C ALA A 16 -36.61 -21.24 -26.78
N GLY A 17 -36.40 -20.09 -26.14
CA GLY A 17 -37.43 -19.34 -25.42
C GLY A 17 -37.20 -17.84 -25.51
N THR A 18 -37.26 -17.30 -26.73
CA THR A 18 -37.11 -15.86 -26.99
C THR A 18 -38.34 -15.09 -26.53
N VAL A 19 -38.19 -14.31 -25.45
CA VAL A 19 -39.11 -13.22 -25.09
C VAL A 19 -38.35 -11.90 -25.26
N VAL A 20 -38.59 -11.21 -26.37
CA VAL A 20 -38.02 -9.89 -26.65
C VAL A 20 -38.93 -8.83 -26.05
N ALA A 21 -38.67 -8.45 -24.80
CA ALA A 21 -39.29 -7.27 -24.18
C ALA A 21 -38.48 -6.02 -24.55
N ALA A 22 -38.87 -5.34 -25.63
CA ALA A 22 -38.23 -4.11 -26.08
C ALA A 22 -38.61 -2.92 -25.16
N ALA A 23 -37.91 -2.78 -24.04
CA ALA A 23 -37.99 -1.58 -23.21
C ALA A 23 -37.24 -0.42 -23.88
N ALA A 24 -37.99 0.47 -24.54
CA ALA A 24 -37.46 1.70 -25.11
C ALA A 24 -37.10 2.69 -23.98
N LEU A 25 -35.92 2.50 -23.38
CA LEU A 25 -35.30 3.48 -22.49
C LEU A 25 -34.96 4.73 -23.30
N ALA A 26 -35.68 5.82 -23.02
CA ALA A 26 -35.38 7.11 -23.62
C ALA A 26 -33.97 7.55 -23.20
N ALA A 27 -33.05 7.59 -24.17
CA ALA A 27 -31.73 8.16 -23.97
C ALA A 27 -31.88 9.68 -23.79
N GLY A 28 -32.01 10.11 -22.53
CA GLY A 28 -31.76 11.50 -22.17
C GLY A 28 -30.34 11.90 -22.56
N PRO A 29 -30.08 13.19 -22.81
CA PRO A 29 -28.72 13.64 -23.12
C PRO A 29 -27.79 13.16 -22.00
N ALA A 30 -26.74 12.44 -22.37
CA ALA A 30 -25.73 12.00 -21.42
C ALA A 30 -25.22 13.25 -20.69
N ALA A 31 -25.52 13.34 -19.39
CA ALA A 31 -24.99 14.41 -18.57
C ALA A 31 -23.47 14.33 -18.70
N GLN A 32 -22.87 15.35 -19.31
CA GLN A 32 -21.42 15.48 -19.33
C GLN A 32 -20.99 15.42 -17.88
N ALA A 33 -20.25 14.36 -17.51
CA ALA A 33 -19.70 14.25 -16.18
C ALA A 33 -18.92 15.52 -15.93
N ALA A 34 -19.30 16.28 -14.91
CA ALA A 34 -18.55 17.48 -14.55
C ALA A 34 -17.11 17.04 -14.29
N ASP A 35 -16.17 17.55 -15.08
CA ASP A 35 -14.75 17.22 -14.96
C ASP A 35 -14.37 17.33 -13.49
N SER A 36 -13.80 16.26 -12.91
CA SER A 36 -13.48 16.25 -11.48
C SER A 36 -12.52 17.39 -11.22
N LEU A 37 -12.97 18.40 -10.47
CA LEU A 37 -12.17 19.57 -10.18
C LEU A 37 -10.86 19.08 -9.56
N PRO A 38 -9.69 19.36 -10.16
CA PRO A 38 -8.40 18.88 -9.67
C PRO A 38 -8.01 19.71 -8.44
N SER A 39 -8.67 19.42 -7.33
CA SER A 39 -8.55 20.12 -6.04
C SER A 39 -7.57 19.42 -5.10
N TYR A 40 -6.49 18.86 -5.65
CA TYR A 40 -5.29 18.71 -4.86
C TYR A 40 -4.83 20.10 -4.45
N TRP A 41 -4.75 20.32 -3.14
CA TRP A 41 -4.23 21.55 -2.58
C TRP A 41 -2.85 21.23 -2.02
N CYS A 42 -1.81 21.67 -2.74
CA CYS A 42 -0.43 21.47 -2.33
C CYS A 42 0.23 22.82 -1.99
N TYR A 43 1.16 22.80 -1.04
CA TYR A 43 1.99 23.93 -0.66
C TYR A 43 3.46 23.52 -0.81
N ILE A 44 4.30 24.45 -1.26
CA ILE A 44 5.76 24.30 -1.34
C ILE A 44 6.34 25.43 -0.48
N ASN A 45 7.04 25.08 0.60
CA ASN A 45 7.57 26.04 1.58
C ASN A 45 6.51 27.01 2.14
N GLY A 46 5.28 26.52 2.32
CA GLY A 46 4.13 27.31 2.76
C GLY A 46 3.49 28.21 1.70
N VAL A 47 4.01 28.24 0.47
CA VAL A 47 3.39 28.92 -0.67
C VAL A 47 2.49 27.95 -1.41
N GLU A 48 1.24 28.34 -1.69
CA GLU A 48 0.28 27.51 -2.44
C GLU A 48 0.78 27.23 -3.87
N ALA A 49 0.92 25.94 -4.21
CA ALA A 49 1.11 25.50 -5.58
C ALA A 49 -0.23 25.63 -6.32
N ARG A 50 -0.21 26.25 -7.51
CA ARG A 50 -1.45 26.54 -8.27
C ARG A 50 -2.24 25.26 -8.54
N SER A 51 -3.54 25.25 -8.23
CA SER A 51 -4.43 24.13 -8.54
C SER A 51 -4.42 23.79 -10.04
N GLY A 52 -4.48 22.49 -10.35
CA GLY A 52 -4.62 22.00 -11.74
C GLY A 52 -3.34 21.97 -12.61
N MET A 53 -2.12 22.18 -12.09
CA MET A 53 -0.87 22.24 -12.88
C MET A 53 -0.36 20.92 -13.51
N THR A 54 -0.91 19.76 -13.14
CA THR A 54 -0.41 18.38 -13.39
C THR A 54 0.97 18.03 -12.82
N VAL A 55 1.83 19.00 -12.51
CA VAL A 55 3.12 18.80 -11.84
C VAL A 55 3.26 19.80 -10.67
N VAL A 56 3.66 19.30 -9.51
CA VAL A 56 4.03 20.07 -8.31
C VAL A 56 5.52 19.83 -8.10
N ARG A 57 6.34 20.89 -8.20
CA ARG A 57 7.80 20.78 -8.27
C ARG A 57 8.48 21.71 -7.28
N GLY A 58 9.39 21.16 -6.48
CA GLY A 58 10.29 21.89 -5.59
C GLY A 58 11.39 22.64 -6.33
N THR A 59 12.57 22.66 -5.73
CA THR A 59 13.74 23.45 -6.11
C THR A 59 15.00 22.59 -5.99
N SER A 60 16.19 23.18 -6.18
CA SER A 60 17.45 22.44 -6.02
C SER A 60 18.02 22.49 -4.60
N GLY A 61 17.15 22.62 -3.59
CA GLY A 61 17.52 22.53 -2.18
C GLY A 61 16.29 22.33 -1.30
N ALA A 62 16.49 21.69 -0.15
CA ALA A 62 15.46 21.23 0.80
C ALA A 62 14.15 22.05 0.83
N ASP A 63 13.09 21.42 0.34
CA ASP A 63 11.72 21.89 0.25
C ASP A 63 10.80 21.16 1.25
N THR A 64 9.71 21.82 1.64
CA THR A 64 8.58 21.18 2.32
C THR A 64 7.37 21.20 1.41
N ILE A 65 7.01 20.03 0.86
CA ILE A 65 5.87 19.85 -0.04
C ILE A 65 4.72 19.18 0.69
N LEU A 66 3.61 19.90 0.92
CA LEU A 66 2.46 19.41 1.67
C LEU A 66 1.18 19.45 0.83
N CYS A 67 0.64 18.28 0.50
CA CYS A 67 -0.66 18.13 -0.15
C CYS A 67 -1.74 17.68 0.85
N GLU A 68 -2.78 18.50 1.04
CA GLU A 68 -3.84 18.30 2.04
C GLU A 68 -4.90 17.27 1.62
N ASN A 69 -5.16 17.15 0.32
CA ASN A 69 -6.23 16.32 -0.26
C ASN A 69 -5.66 15.13 -1.04
N ASP A 70 -6.55 14.34 -1.65
CA ASP A 70 -6.19 13.34 -2.66
C ASP A 70 -5.49 14.01 -3.85
N VAL A 71 -4.50 13.31 -4.42
CA VAL A 71 -3.77 13.74 -5.63
C VAL A 71 -4.08 12.76 -6.75
N GLU A 72 -4.52 13.30 -7.89
CA GLU A 72 -4.99 12.51 -9.04
C GLU A 72 -4.37 13.01 -10.35
N ASN A 73 -3.71 12.12 -11.09
CA ASN A 73 -2.94 12.43 -12.29
C ASN A 73 -1.91 13.58 -12.09
N VAL A 74 -1.18 13.54 -10.96
CA VAL A 74 -0.16 14.52 -10.58
C VAL A 74 1.22 13.87 -10.47
N ILE A 75 2.26 14.59 -10.88
CA ILE A 75 3.65 14.29 -10.48
C ILE A 75 4.03 15.29 -9.38
N ILE A 76 4.40 14.79 -8.22
CA ILE A 76 5.04 15.54 -7.13
C ILE A 76 6.53 15.21 -7.19
N ASP A 77 7.36 16.24 -7.25
CA ASP A 77 8.78 16.18 -7.64
C ASP A 77 9.56 17.11 -6.71
N GLY A 78 10.23 16.56 -5.70
CA GLY A 78 11.08 17.33 -4.78
C GLY A 78 12.23 18.02 -5.53
N MET A 79 12.86 17.23 -6.41
CA MET A 79 14.02 17.50 -7.26
C MET A 79 15.36 17.29 -6.58
N GLY A 80 15.68 18.03 -5.51
CA GLY A 80 16.93 17.78 -4.80
C GLY A 80 17.25 18.73 -3.64
N GLY A 81 18.16 18.29 -2.79
CA GLY A 81 18.21 18.66 -1.38
C GLY A 81 17.25 17.79 -0.56
N ASP A 82 17.44 17.78 0.76
CA ASP A 82 16.73 16.88 1.68
C ASP A 82 15.26 17.33 1.87
N ASP A 83 14.31 16.73 1.13
CA ASP A 83 12.94 17.19 1.04
C ASP A 83 11.99 16.54 2.07
N ASN A 84 10.96 17.29 2.49
CA ASN A 84 9.86 16.77 3.29
C ASN A 84 8.56 16.76 2.46
N ILE A 85 8.23 15.60 1.88
CA ILE A 85 7.08 15.45 1.00
C ILE A 85 5.96 14.71 1.74
N ARG A 86 4.81 15.37 1.94
CA ARG A 86 3.64 14.81 2.63
C ARG A 86 2.38 14.89 1.79
N VAL A 87 1.79 13.74 1.46
CA VAL A 87 0.44 13.65 0.88
C VAL A 87 -0.52 13.03 1.90
N LYS A 88 -1.47 13.84 2.40
CA LYS A 88 -2.46 13.40 3.40
C LYS A 88 -3.58 12.55 2.80
N GLY A 89 -3.98 12.86 1.57
CA GLY A 89 -4.95 12.07 0.81
C GLY A 89 -4.35 10.86 0.10
N MET A 90 -5.15 10.21 -0.73
CA MET A 90 -4.73 9.12 -1.61
C MET A 90 -3.85 9.64 -2.76
N VAL A 91 -2.91 8.80 -3.19
CA VAL A 91 -2.13 8.99 -4.41
C VAL A 91 -2.76 8.09 -5.48
N VAL A 92 -3.46 8.71 -6.42
CA VAL A 92 -4.25 8.05 -7.46
C VAL A 92 -3.66 8.36 -8.82
N ASP A 93 -3.25 7.35 -9.58
CA ASP A 93 -2.68 7.50 -10.92
C ASP A 93 -1.58 8.59 -10.99
N SER A 94 -0.82 8.69 -9.90
CA SER A 94 0.08 9.82 -9.58
C SER A 94 1.44 9.31 -9.12
N GLN A 95 2.45 10.16 -9.25
CA GLN A 95 3.83 9.85 -8.87
C GLN A 95 4.30 10.83 -7.79
N VAL A 96 4.99 10.32 -6.78
CA VAL A 96 5.73 11.10 -5.79
C VAL A 96 7.19 10.72 -5.91
N LEU A 97 8.04 11.70 -6.18
CA LEU A 97 9.48 11.58 -6.34
C LEU A 97 10.11 12.48 -5.28
N GLY A 98 11.08 11.95 -4.54
CA GLY A 98 12.01 12.75 -3.75
C GLY A 98 12.94 13.51 -4.70
N GLY A 99 14.14 13.00 -4.90
CA GLY A 99 15.06 13.50 -5.92
C GLY A 99 16.51 13.10 -5.68
N GLU A 100 17.39 14.09 -5.56
CA GLU A 100 18.75 13.95 -5.04
C GLU A 100 18.79 14.49 -3.60
N GLY A 101 18.99 13.68 -2.57
CA GLY A 101 18.99 14.14 -1.17
C GLY A 101 18.46 13.07 -0.22
N ASP A 102 18.57 13.31 1.10
CA ASP A 102 18.04 12.36 2.10
C ASP A 102 16.55 12.67 2.38
N ASP A 103 15.64 12.17 1.56
CA ASP A 103 14.24 12.60 1.53
C ASP A 103 13.36 11.92 2.59
N THR A 104 12.36 12.66 3.08
CA THR A 104 11.29 12.12 3.94
C THR A 104 9.95 12.20 3.23
N ILE A 105 9.49 11.06 2.69
CA ILE A 105 8.25 10.96 1.93
C ILE A 105 7.18 10.23 2.75
N GLN A 106 6.10 10.92 3.11
CA GLN A 106 4.93 10.33 3.77
C GLN A 106 3.67 10.48 2.91
N VAL A 107 3.16 9.36 2.41
CA VAL A 107 1.88 9.28 1.68
C VAL A 107 0.88 8.38 2.42
N ASN A 108 -0.41 8.55 2.14
CA ASN A 108 -1.44 7.69 2.71
C ASN A 108 -1.55 6.36 1.92
N ASN A 109 -2.42 6.28 0.90
CA ASN A 109 -2.64 5.05 0.14
C ASN A 109 -2.24 5.24 -1.32
N LEU A 110 -1.55 4.26 -1.90
CA LEU A 110 -1.35 4.16 -3.35
C LEU A 110 -2.55 3.40 -3.94
N TYR A 111 -3.31 4.05 -4.82
CA TYR A 111 -4.58 3.51 -5.33
C TYR A 111 -4.76 3.79 -6.84
N PRO A 112 -4.08 3.02 -7.71
CA PRO A 112 -4.24 3.14 -9.16
C PRO A 112 -5.65 2.77 -9.61
N ARG A 113 -6.22 3.56 -10.53
CA ARG A 113 -7.53 3.36 -11.15
C ARG A 113 -7.45 3.17 -12.66
N GLY A 114 -6.75 4.05 -13.36
CA GLY A 114 -6.50 3.96 -14.81
C GLY A 114 -5.05 4.15 -15.23
N GLY A 115 -4.17 4.55 -14.30
CA GLY A 115 -2.72 4.68 -14.46
C GLY A 115 -2.00 3.91 -13.35
N ASN A 116 -0.69 4.09 -13.23
CA ASN A 116 0.07 3.54 -12.11
C ASN A 116 0.19 4.58 -11.00
N SER A 117 0.29 4.15 -9.74
CA SER A 117 0.60 5.02 -8.61
C SER A 117 1.96 4.65 -8.04
N SER A 118 2.87 5.60 -7.84
CA SER A 118 4.20 5.29 -7.31
C SER A 118 4.78 6.31 -6.35
N VAL A 119 5.59 5.82 -5.42
CA VAL A 119 6.55 6.60 -4.64
C VAL A 119 7.95 6.13 -5.03
N ARG A 120 8.87 7.08 -5.20
CA ARG A 120 10.30 6.86 -5.41
C ARG A 120 11.02 7.80 -4.46
N GLY A 121 12.01 7.30 -3.73
CA GLY A 121 12.95 8.13 -2.98
C GLY A 121 13.81 8.88 -4.00
N GLY A 122 14.97 8.33 -4.32
CA GLY A 122 15.74 8.70 -5.49
C GLY A 122 17.21 8.36 -5.35
N ALA A 123 18.00 9.34 -4.89
CA ALA A 123 19.41 9.17 -4.59
C ALA A 123 19.76 9.86 -3.27
N GLY A 124 19.91 9.06 -2.21
CA GLY A 124 20.15 9.48 -0.82
C GLY A 124 19.61 8.43 0.16
N ASP A 125 19.78 8.63 1.47
CA ASP A 125 19.33 7.67 2.49
C ASP A 125 17.86 7.90 2.89
N ASP A 126 16.92 7.55 2.01
CA ASP A 126 15.52 8.00 2.07
C ASP A 126 14.70 7.37 3.20
N THR A 127 13.64 8.06 3.62
CA THR A 127 12.63 7.58 4.57
C THR A 127 11.24 7.65 3.97
N ILE A 128 10.73 6.50 3.54
CA ILE A 128 9.44 6.39 2.84
C ILE A 128 8.40 5.74 3.74
N ILE A 129 7.28 6.41 3.96
CA ILE A 129 6.17 5.93 4.80
C ILE A 129 4.88 5.91 3.98
N THR A 130 4.28 4.72 3.82
CA THR A 130 2.98 4.53 3.14
C THR A 130 2.01 3.72 4.01
N ALA A 131 0.73 4.06 4.02
CA ALA A 131 -0.28 3.32 4.77
C ALA A 131 -0.82 2.07 4.03
N LEU A 132 -0.78 2.06 2.69
CA LEU A 132 -1.25 0.94 1.88
C LEU A 132 -0.67 0.97 0.46
N VAL A 133 -0.22 -0.19 -0.04
CA VAL A 133 0.28 -0.38 -1.41
C VAL A 133 -0.58 -1.45 -2.09
N VAL A 134 -1.62 -1.03 -2.83
CA VAL A 134 -2.58 -1.93 -3.49
C VAL A 134 -2.60 -1.65 -4.99
N GLY A 135 -2.14 -2.61 -5.80
CA GLY A 135 -2.33 -2.55 -7.25
C GLY A 135 -3.44 -3.47 -7.76
N THR A 136 -3.77 -3.31 -9.04
CA THR A 136 -4.63 -4.24 -9.80
C THR A 136 -3.80 -5.01 -10.81
N ALA A 137 -4.34 -6.05 -11.43
CA ALA A 137 -3.63 -6.75 -12.51
C ALA A 137 -3.23 -5.82 -13.67
N ALA A 138 -4.04 -4.82 -14.00
CA ALA A 138 -3.77 -3.88 -15.08
C ALA A 138 -2.81 -2.75 -14.69
N HIS A 139 -2.77 -2.38 -13.40
CA HIS A 139 -2.14 -1.15 -12.93
C HIS A 139 -1.41 -1.34 -11.59
N GLY A 140 -0.13 -0.96 -11.56
CA GLY A 140 0.74 -1.14 -10.40
C GLY A 140 0.60 -0.04 -9.35
N ALA A 141 0.74 -0.44 -8.08
CA ALA A 141 1.04 0.47 -6.98
C ALA A 141 2.44 0.13 -6.48
N THR A 142 3.40 1.06 -6.59
CA THR A 142 4.81 0.73 -6.32
C THR A 142 5.49 1.71 -5.39
N VAL A 143 6.29 1.20 -4.47
CA VAL A 143 7.28 1.97 -3.71
C VAL A 143 8.67 1.53 -4.14
N TYR A 144 9.54 2.49 -4.44
CA TYR A 144 10.96 2.31 -4.69
C TYR A 144 11.74 3.15 -3.69
N GLY A 145 12.78 2.59 -3.08
CA GLY A 145 13.86 3.35 -2.46
C GLY A 145 14.67 4.07 -3.55
N ASP A 146 15.40 3.25 -4.32
CA ASP A 146 16.25 3.53 -5.48
C ASP A 146 17.77 3.44 -5.18
N HIS A 147 18.43 4.51 -4.73
CA HIS A 147 19.88 4.50 -4.48
C HIS A 147 20.22 5.08 -3.11
N GLY A 148 20.51 4.22 -2.12
CA GLY A 148 20.90 4.62 -0.76
C GLY A 148 20.55 3.58 0.29
N ALA A 149 20.69 3.93 1.57
CA ALA A 149 20.31 3.04 2.68
C ALA A 149 18.89 3.36 3.20
N ASP A 150 17.89 2.91 2.44
CA ASP A 150 16.52 3.40 2.55
C ASP A 150 15.73 2.77 3.70
N LYS A 151 14.80 3.56 4.24
CA LYS A 151 13.93 3.19 5.37
C LYS A 151 12.48 3.19 4.91
N ILE A 152 12.08 2.10 4.27
CA ILE A 152 10.74 1.93 3.71
C ILE A 152 9.82 1.31 4.76
N THR A 153 8.74 2.00 5.12
CA THR A 153 7.68 1.50 6.01
C THR A 153 6.34 1.57 5.32
N THR A 154 5.79 0.42 4.92
CA THR A 154 4.46 0.32 4.32
C THR A 154 3.46 -0.36 5.26
N GLY A 155 2.17 -0.10 5.05
CA GLY A 155 1.12 -1.04 5.46
C GLY A 155 1.14 -2.30 4.59
N SER A 156 -0.03 -2.90 4.34
CA SER A 156 -0.11 -4.11 3.51
C SER A 156 0.31 -3.84 2.06
N VAL A 157 0.94 -4.85 1.46
CA VAL A 157 1.39 -4.86 0.06
C VAL A 157 0.56 -5.93 -0.65
N LEU A 158 -0.36 -5.51 -1.51
CA LEU A 158 -1.46 -6.33 -2.02
C LEU A 158 -1.69 -6.16 -3.51
N GLY A 159 -2.18 -7.21 -4.16
CA GLY A 159 -2.75 -7.14 -5.52
C GLY A 159 -2.03 -8.04 -6.52
N GLU A 160 -2.81 -8.62 -7.43
CA GLU A 160 -2.34 -9.65 -8.34
C GLU A 160 -1.37 -9.07 -9.38
N PRO A 161 -0.16 -9.64 -9.56
CA PRO A 161 0.72 -9.25 -10.65
C PRO A 161 0.09 -9.71 -11.96
N GLY A 162 -0.46 -8.77 -12.72
CA GLY A 162 -1.07 -9.09 -14.01
C GLY A 162 -0.05 -9.42 -15.10
N GLU A 163 -0.46 -9.25 -16.36
CA GLU A 163 0.38 -9.57 -17.51
C GLU A 163 1.75 -8.86 -17.41
N TYR A 164 2.83 -9.62 -17.59
CA TYR A 164 4.22 -9.17 -17.44
C TYR A 164 4.63 -8.68 -16.03
N GLN A 165 3.88 -9.02 -14.97
CA GLN A 165 4.19 -8.65 -13.57
C GLN A 165 4.26 -7.13 -13.30
N ARG A 166 3.61 -6.33 -14.16
CA ARG A 166 3.58 -4.85 -14.05
C ARG A 166 2.45 -4.31 -13.16
N GLY A 167 1.46 -5.14 -12.85
CA GLY A 167 0.37 -4.83 -11.91
C GLY A 167 0.70 -5.17 -10.46
N GLY A 168 -0.30 -5.08 -9.59
CA GLY A 168 -0.21 -5.45 -8.18
C GLY A 168 0.53 -4.45 -7.31
N GLY A 169 0.54 -4.71 -6.00
CA GLY A 169 1.27 -3.92 -5.01
C GLY A 169 2.71 -4.41 -4.88
N GLN A 170 3.67 -3.50 -5.03
CA GLN A 170 5.09 -3.83 -5.08
C GLN A 170 5.92 -2.85 -4.24
N VAL A 171 6.94 -3.37 -3.55
CA VAL A 171 7.91 -2.58 -2.78
C VAL A 171 9.32 -3.07 -3.15
N PHE A 172 10.21 -2.14 -3.47
CA PHE A 172 11.59 -2.37 -3.81
C PHE A 172 12.47 -1.44 -2.97
N GLY A 173 13.56 -1.95 -2.41
CA GLY A 173 14.67 -1.13 -1.93
C GLY A 173 15.49 -0.62 -3.11
N ASN A 174 16.06 -1.57 -3.87
CA ASN A 174 16.89 -1.44 -5.08
C ASN A 174 18.41 -1.50 -4.83
N ASP A 175 19.15 -0.39 -4.73
CA ASP A 175 20.61 -0.40 -4.60
C ASP A 175 21.04 0.25 -3.29
N GLY A 176 21.41 -0.59 -2.32
CA GLY A 176 21.96 -0.17 -1.03
C GLY A 176 21.47 -1.05 0.12
N SER A 177 21.84 -0.69 1.35
CA SER A 177 21.57 -1.54 2.53
C SER A 177 20.22 -1.21 3.17
N ASP A 178 19.14 -1.67 2.55
CA ASP A 178 17.78 -1.19 2.84
C ASP A 178 17.13 -1.80 4.09
N THR A 179 16.19 -1.07 4.68
CA THR A 179 15.34 -1.55 5.78
C THR A 179 13.87 -1.42 5.41
N ILE A 180 13.26 -2.53 5.02
CA ILE A 180 11.89 -2.58 4.50
C ILE A 180 10.95 -3.23 5.52
N ARG A 181 10.07 -2.43 6.12
CA ARG A 181 9.01 -2.86 7.05
C ARG A 181 7.66 -2.81 6.35
N THR A 182 6.97 -3.94 6.25
CA THR A 182 5.64 -3.98 5.63
C THR A 182 4.59 -4.60 6.54
N GLY A 183 3.32 -4.31 6.26
CA GLY A 183 2.19 -5.07 6.77
C GLY A 183 2.14 -6.49 6.20
N ASN A 184 0.94 -6.98 5.85
CA ASN A 184 0.81 -8.27 5.20
C ASN A 184 1.26 -8.16 3.73
N VAL A 185 2.07 -9.11 3.26
CA VAL A 185 2.42 -9.27 1.83
C VAL A 185 1.54 -10.39 1.27
N ASP A 186 0.51 -10.04 0.50
CA ASP A 186 -0.55 -11.00 0.14
C ASP A 186 -1.26 -10.67 -1.18
N LEU A 187 -2.19 -11.52 -1.61
CA LEU A 187 -2.99 -11.38 -2.83
C LEU A 187 -2.16 -11.13 -4.11
N GLY A 188 -0.90 -11.58 -4.14
CA GLY A 188 0.07 -11.36 -5.22
C GLY A 188 1.12 -10.29 -4.94
N GLY A 189 1.03 -9.59 -3.81
CA GLY A 189 1.95 -8.53 -3.42
C GLY A 189 3.41 -8.98 -3.32
N ARG A 190 4.33 -8.07 -3.63
CA ARG A 190 5.77 -8.33 -3.74
C ARG A 190 6.58 -7.35 -2.92
N VAL A 191 7.54 -7.86 -2.15
CA VAL A 191 8.57 -7.08 -1.48
C VAL A 191 9.93 -7.61 -1.92
N LEU A 192 10.77 -6.73 -2.41
CA LEU A 192 12.14 -7.02 -2.82
C LEU A 192 13.04 -6.07 -2.04
N GLY A 193 14.13 -6.60 -1.49
CA GLY A 193 15.23 -5.80 -0.98
C GLY A 193 15.92 -5.13 -2.15
N GLY A 194 17.04 -5.68 -2.58
CA GLY A 194 17.80 -5.06 -3.64
C GLY A 194 19.11 -5.76 -3.92
N SER A 195 20.15 -4.96 -4.12
CA SER A 195 21.54 -5.35 -3.99
C SER A 195 22.09 -4.85 -2.65
N GLU A 196 23.10 -5.54 -2.11
CA GLU A 196 23.73 -5.30 -0.80
C GLU A 196 23.13 -6.04 0.40
N HIS A 197 22.66 -5.36 1.45
CA HIS A 197 22.48 -5.96 2.78
C HIS A 197 21.14 -5.56 3.40
N ASP A 198 20.08 -6.24 2.96
CA ASP A 198 18.71 -5.84 3.25
C ASP A 198 18.20 -6.38 4.61
N ILE A 199 17.36 -5.59 5.28
CA ILE A 199 16.58 -5.99 6.45
C ILE A 199 15.09 -5.93 6.08
N ILE A 200 14.49 -7.09 5.82
CA ILE A 200 13.10 -7.21 5.37
C ILE A 200 12.24 -7.76 6.52
N GLU A 201 11.34 -6.91 7.01
CA GLU A 201 10.51 -7.09 8.21
C GLU A 201 8.99 -6.99 7.92
N PRO A 202 8.42 -7.91 7.11
CA PRO A 202 6.98 -8.02 6.90
C PRO A 202 6.25 -8.55 8.15
N LYS A 203 4.96 -8.24 8.27
CA LYS A 203 4.09 -8.80 9.32
C LYS A 203 3.73 -10.26 9.05
N SER A 204 3.43 -10.59 7.80
CA SER A 204 3.17 -11.95 7.31
C SER A 204 3.30 -12.01 5.78
N VAL A 205 3.46 -13.23 5.24
CA VAL A 205 3.54 -13.48 3.79
C VAL A 205 2.56 -14.57 3.38
N GLY A 206 1.68 -14.30 2.42
CA GLY A 206 0.71 -15.27 1.88
C GLY A 206 -0.26 -15.81 2.94
N ALA A 207 -0.84 -14.93 3.76
CA ALA A 207 -1.79 -15.29 4.81
C ALA A 207 -3.11 -15.83 4.23
N GLU A 208 -3.57 -15.26 3.11
CA GLU A 208 -4.84 -15.57 2.45
C GLU A 208 -4.62 -16.24 1.08
N SER A 209 -3.71 -15.73 0.24
CA SER A 209 -3.53 -16.21 -1.14
C SER A 209 -2.07 -16.44 -1.51
N ALA A 210 -1.32 -15.40 -1.85
CA ALA A 210 0.06 -15.50 -2.34
C ALA A 210 0.80 -14.21 -1.99
N GLY A 211 2.08 -14.31 -1.64
CA GLY A 211 2.92 -13.15 -1.36
C GLY A 211 4.37 -13.52 -1.58
N ILE A 212 5.16 -12.60 -2.12
CA ILE A 212 6.58 -12.85 -2.43
C ILE A 212 7.43 -11.88 -1.64
N VAL A 213 8.39 -12.42 -0.90
CA VAL A 213 9.48 -11.65 -0.30
C VAL A 213 10.79 -12.19 -0.85
N GLN A 214 11.62 -11.31 -1.37
CA GLN A 214 12.95 -11.63 -1.86
C GLN A 214 13.95 -10.65 -1.25
N GLY A 215 15.10 -11.12 -0.76
CA GLY A 215 16.27 -10.26 -0.54
C GLY A 215 16.82 -9.82 -1.88
N GLY A 216 18.00 -10.31 -2.23
CA GLY A 216 18.57 -10.17 -3.56
C GLY A 216 20.02 -10.60 -3.58
N PRO A 217 20.93 -9.93 -4.33
CA PRO A 217 22.34 -10.20 -4.22
C PRO A 217 22.97 -9.57 -2.96
N GLY A 218 23.37 -10.42 -2.01
CA GLY A 218 24.17 -10.03 -0.85
C GLY A 218 23.91 -10.85 0.41
N ASN A 219 23.70 -10.21 1.56
CA ASN A 219 23.59 -10.92 2.86
C ASN A 219 22.37 -10.43 3.64
N ASP A 220 21.20 -10.92 3.23
CA ASP A 220 19.93 -10.33 3.63
C ASP A 220 19.38 -10.96 4.92
N THR A 221 18.62 -10.19 5.68
CA THR A 221 17.92 -10.63 6.89
C THR A 221 16.41 -10.55 6.71
N VAL A 222 15.74 -11.70 6.58
CA VAL A 222 14.28 -11.77 6.45
C VAL A 222 13.64 -12.32 7.72
N ARG A 223 12.83 -11.50 8.40
CA ARG A 223 12.24 -11.83 9.71
C ARG A 223 10.89 -11.15 9.93
N GLY A 224 10.24 -11.47 11.05
CA GLY A 224 9.04 -10.76 11.48
C GLY A 224 9.40 -9.40 12.09
N GLN A 225 8.48 -8.44 12.02
CA GLN A 225 8.62 -7.12 12.65
C GLN A 225 9.11 -7.21 14.10
N ALA A 226 9.97 -6.26 14.51
CA ALA A 226 10.58 -6.22 15.84
C ALA A 226 11.35 -7.51 16.23
N ASP A 227 12.11 -8.06 15.28
CA ASP A 227 12.87 -9.32 15.41
C ASP A 227 12.01 -10.52 15.85
N THR A 228 10.76 -10.59 15.41
CA THR A 228 9.88 -11.75 15.66
C THR A 228 10.05 -12.82 14.58
N PHE A 229 9.36 -13.97 14.75
CA PHE A 229 9.28 -14.97 13.70
C PHE A 229 8.29 -14.53 12.63
N LEU A 230 8.76 -14.41 11.38
CA LEU A 230 7.89 -14.16 10.23
C LEU A 230 6.93 -15.34 10.02
N VAL A 231 5.62 -15.10 10.10
CA VAL A 231 4.63 -16.13 9.76
C VAL A 231 4.41 -16.16 8.25
N ILE A 232 4.79 -17.27 7.63
CA ILE A 232 4.42 -17.60 6.26
C ILE A 232 3.09 -18.36 6.33
N GLY A 233 2.05 -17.81 5.71
CA GLY A 233 0.68 -18.30 5.83
C GLY A 233 0.36 -19.58 5.06
N PRO A 234 -0.88 -20.08 5.20
CA PRO A 234 -1.37 -21.30 4.52
C PRO A 234 -1.51 -21.15 2.99
N GLY A 235 -1.39 -19.94 2.46
CA GLY A 235 -1.33 -19.66 1.03
C GLY A 235 0.03 -19.99 0.40
N TYR A 236 0.22 -19.48 -0.81
CA TYR A 236 1.47 -19.53 -1.57
C TYR A 236 2.40 -18.38 -1.16
N GLY A 237 2.80 -18.36 0.11
CA GLY A 237 3.86 -17.45 0.57
C GLY A 237 5.24 -17.93 0.08
N GLN A 238 5.98 -17.10 -0.63
CA GLN A 238 7.36 -17.38 -1.02
C GLN A 238 8.29 -16.43 -0.27
N VAL A 239 9.31 -16.97 0.38
CA VAL A 239 10.42 -16.18 0.92
C VAL A 239 11.72 -16.73 0.36
N ASP A 240 12.50 -15.87 -0.31
CA ASP A 240 13.79 -16.21 -0.87
C ASP A 240 14.85 -15.23 -0.35
N GLY A 241 15.90 -15.72 0.29
CA GLY A 241 17.01 -14.86 0.71
C GLY A 241 17.79 -14.27 -0.47
N GLY A 242 17.73 -14.85 -1.67
CA GLY A 242 18.53 -14.41 -2.81
C GLY A 242 19.97 -14.97 -2.81
N LEU A 243 20.91 -14.29 -3.46
CA LEU A 243 22.28 -14.75 -3.68
C LEU A 243 23.23 -14.25 -2.58
N GLY A 244 23.51 -15.10 -1.59
CA GLY A 244 24.63 -14.95 -0.67
C GLY A 244 24.37 -15.57 0.70
N THR A 245 24.77 -14.90 1.79
CA THR A 245 24.74 -15.49 3.16
C THR A 245 23.58 -14.93 3.98
N ASN A 246 22.36 -15.33 3.62
CA ASN A 246 21.14 -14.72 4.16
C ASN A 246 20.69 -15.41 5.46
N SER A 247 20.16 -14.61 6.39
CA SER A 247 19.65 -15.01 7.70
C SER A 247 18.12 -14.90 7.73
N CYS A 248 17.44 -15.98 8.15
CA CYS A 248 15.98 -16.06 8.06
C CYS A 248 15.35 -16.52 9.37
N LYS A 249 14.47 -15.69 9.94
CA LYS A 249 13.77 -15.96 11.22
C LYS A 249 12.27 -16.07 10.96
N MET A 250 11.82 -17.26 10.63
CA MET A 250 10.50 -17.52 10.04
C MET A 250 9.87 -18.82 10.55
N LYS A 251 8.53 -18.84 10.56
CA LYS A 251 7.70 -19.98 10.95
C LYS A 251 6.69 -20.26 9.86
N HIS A 252 6.67 -21.51 9.40
CA HIS A 252 5.71 -21.96 8.42
C HIS A 252 4.36 -22.31 9.06
N PHE A 253 3.27 -21.75 8.57
CA PHE A 253 1.92 -22.17 8.95
C PHE A 253 1.54 -23.42 8.14
N SER A 254 1.84 -24.61 8.66
CA SER A 254 1.41 -25.88 8.06
C SER A 254 0.07 -26.32 8.64
N THR A 255 -0.93 -26.52 7.79
CA THR A 255 -2.23 -27.11 8.14
C THR A 255 -2.28 -28.63 7.95
N GLY A 256 -1.14 -29.29 7.68
CA GLY A 256 -1.02 -30.73 7.48
C GLY A 256 -0.40 -31.09 6.14
N GLU A 257 -1.07 -31.94 5.35
CA GLU A 257 -0.51 -32.63 4.16
C GLU A 257 -0.08 -31.72 2.99
N ARG A 258 -0.29 -30.40 3.05
CA ARG A 258 0.03 -29.47 1.95
C ARG A 258 0.72 -28.21 2.43
N VAL A 259 2.04 -28.27 2.50
CA VAL A 259 2.94 -27.12 2.47
C VAL A 259 2.83 -26.51 1.06
N ARG A 260 2.23 -25.31 0.93
CA ARG A 260 2.11 -24.57 -0.34
C ARG A 260 3.10 -23.42 -0.48
N SER A 261 3.62 -22.97 0.65
CA SER A 261 4.57 -21.89 0.80
C SER A 261 6.01 -22.43 0.65
N SER A 262 6.95 -21.58 0.26
CA SER A 262 8.33 -21.98 -0.07
C SER A 262 9.35 -21.06 0.60
N ILE A 263 10.49 -21.64 0.98
CA ILE A 263 11.63 -20.96 1.59
C ILE A 263 12.87 -21.35 0.79
N ALA A 264 13.62 -20.37 0.30
CA ALA A 264 14.85 -20.58 -0.47
C ALA A 264 15.99 -19.68 0.02
N ASN A 265 17.23 -20.12 -0.22
CA ASN A 265 18.48 -19.38 0.05
C ASN A 265 18.57 -18.71 1.44
N CYS A 266 18.04 -19.38 2.45
CA CYS A 266 17.89 -18.89 3.81
C CYS A 266 18.67 -19.79 4.79
N THR A 267 19.59 -19.23 5.58
CA THR A 267 20.02 -19.89 6.82
C THR A 267 18.92 -19.68 7.87
N VAL A 268 18.09 -20.70 8.07
CA VAL A 268 16.97 -20.63 9.01
C VAL A 268 17.51 -20.77 10.43
N ALA A 269 17.36 -19.73 11.25
CA ALA A 269 17.70 -19.80 12.66
C ALA A 269 16.86 -20.91 13.33
N PRO A 270 17.45 -21.77 14.19
CA PRO A 270 16.69 -22.84 14.83
C PRO A 270 15.49 -22.24 15.59
N GLU A 271 14.29 -22.77 15.36
CA GLU A 271 13.13 -22.39 16.17
C GLU A 271 13.51 -22.55 17.65
N PRO A 272 13.20 -21.58 18.53
CA PRO A 272 13.38 -21.76 19.96
C PRO A 272 12.58 -23.00 20.33
N THR A 273 13.28 -24.06 20.73
CA THR A 273 12.66 -25.33 21.12
C THR A 273 11.62 -24.98 22.17
N THR A 274 10.34 -25.05 21.80
CA THR A 274 9.24 -24.70 22.71
C THR A 274 9.46 -25.61 23.91
N PRO A 275 9.75 -25.06 25.11
CA PRO A 275 10.21 -25.88 26.22
C PRO A 275 9.12 -26.92 26.45
N THR A 276 9.46 -28.19 26.20
CA THR A 276 8.49 -29.28 26.19
C THR A 276 7.76 -29.20 27.51
N ALA A 277 6.49 -28.80 27.47
CA ALA A 277 5.72 -28.53 28.68
C ALA A 277 5.87 -29.77 29.56
N PRO A 278 6.51 -29.66 30.74
CA PRO A 278 7.07 -30.81 31.44
C PRO A 278 5.95 -31.81 31.62
N SER A 279 6.10 -32.99 31.00
CA SER A 279 4.99 -33.93 30.77
C SER A 279 4.22 -34.11 32.06
N ALA A 280 3.08 -33.44 32.16
CA ALA A 280 2.29 -33.43 33.37
C ALA A 280 1.78 -34.86 33.52
N SER A 281 2.43 -35.63 34.40
CA SER A 281 2.03 -36.98 34.75
C SER A 281 0.56 -36.90 35.12
N LEU A 282 -0.30 -37.48 34.28
CA LEU A 282 -1.75 -37.42 34.42
C LEU A 282 -2.11 -37.68 35.89
N PRO A 283 -2.61 -36.68 36.65
CA PRO A 283 -3.00 -36.91 38.02
C PRO A 283 -4.08 -37.98 38.02
N ALA A 284 -3.93 -38.97 38.92
CA ALA A 284 -4.81 -40.13 38.97
C ALA A 284 -6.27 -39.67 39.06
N ASN A 285 -7.10 -40.26 38.19
CA ASN A 285 -8.49 -39.90 37.91
C ASN A 285 -9.28 -39.52 39.19
N PRO A 286 -9.59 -38.23 39.43
CA PRO A 286 -10.41 -37.82 40.56
C PRO A 286 -11.82 -38.41 40.45
N ALA A 287 -12.39 -38.79 41.59
CA ALA A 287 -13.74 -39.34 41.65
C ALA A 287 -14.80 -38.37 41.07
N ALA A 288 -15.90 -38.95 40.57
CA ALA A 288 -16.94 -38.24 39.83
C ALA A 288 -17.47 -36.98 40.57
N PRO A 289 -17.76 -35.88 39.83
CA PRO A 289 -18.21 -34.64 40.43
C PRO A 289 -19.63 -34.78 41.03
N VAL A 290 -19.80 -34.29 42.26
CA VAL A 290 -21.11 -34.10 42.87
C VAL A 290 -21.76 -32.86 42.28
N ASN A 291 -23.01 -32.96 41.84
CA ASN A 291 -23.77 -31.84 41.25
C ASN A 291 -23.82 -30.61 42.20
N PRO A 292 -23.37 -29.43 41.75
CA PRO A 292 -23.63 -28.17 42.45
C PRO A 292 -25.12 -27.83 42.46
N ALA A 293 -25.59 -27.25 43.57
CA ALA A 293 -26.97 -26.78 43.73
C ALA A 293 -27.28 -25.57 42.84
N ALA A 294 -28.57 -25.37 42.55
CA ALA A 294 -29.06 -24.32 41.65
C ALA A 294 -28.72 -22.89 42.15
N PRO A 295 -28.36 -21.95 41.25
CA PRO A 295 -28.16 -20.55 41.63
C PRO A 295 -29.46 -19.86 42.04
N ALA A 296 -29.40 -19.02 43.08
CA ALA A 296 -30.50 -18.17 43.48
C ALA A 296 -30.70 -16.98 42.51
N ASN A 297 -31.96 -16.53 42.36
CA ASN A 297 -32.36 -15.43 41.49
C ASN A 297 -31.55 -14.14 41.76
N GLN A 298 -30.88 -13.61 40.73
CA GLN A 298 -30.30 -12.27 40.78
C GLN A 298 -31.36 -11.19 40.54
N ALA A 299 -31.26 -10.09 41.29
CA ALA A 299 -32.21 -8.99 41.22
C ALA A 299 -32.00 -8.10 39.98
N LYS A 300 -33.08 -7.51 39.49
CA LYS A 300 -33.14 -6.62 38.33
C LYS A 300 -32.33 -5.32 38.57
N PRO A 301 -31.43 -4.92 37.66
CA PRO A 301 -30.73 -3.64 37.76
C PRO A 301 -31.68 -2.42 37.71
N ALA A 302 -31.35 -1.38 38.47
CA ALA A 302 -32.08 -0.12 38.49
C ALA A 302 -31.71 0.79 37.32
N THR A 303 -32.68 1.58 36.84
CA THR A 303 -32.53 2.52 35.72
C THR A 303 -31.61 3.69 36.10
N PRO A 304 -30.64 4.10 35.26
CA PRO A 304 -29.84 5.30 35.50
C PRO A 304 -30.67 6.59 35.42
N THR A 305 -30.48 7.49 36.39
CA THR A 305 -31.11 8.81 36.43
C THR A 305 -30.38 9.78 35.51
N ALA A 306 -31.11 10.57 34.72
CA ALA A 306 -30.51 11.58 33.84
C ALA A 306 -29.99 12.81 34.63
N PRO A 307 -28.81 13.35 34.31
CA PRO A 307 -28.33 14.61 34.87
C PRO A 307 -29.03 15.81 34.22
N SER A 308 -29.42 16.78 35.05
CA SER A 308 -29.99 18.07 34.67
C SER A 308 -29.02 19.23 34.98
N GLY A 309 -29.10 20.32 34.21
CA GLY A 309 -28.27 21.52 34.37
C GLY A 309 -27.25 21.67 33.23
N SER A 310 -27.41 22.55 32.23
CA SER A 310 -27.63 24.01 32.21
C SER A 310 -26.33 24.81 32.17
N ALA A 311 -26.05 25.41 31.01
CA ALA A 311 -25.27 26.63 30.86
C ALA A 311 -25.59 27.27 29.50
N ALA A 312 -26.27 28.41 29.49
CA ALA A 312 -26.45 29.22 28.28
C ALA A 312 -25.19 30.08 28.05
N VAL A 313 -24.72 30.16 26.81
CA VAL A 313 -23.62 31.05 26.40
C VAL A 313 -24.21 32.18 25.54
N PRO A 314 -23.93 33.46 25.84
CA PRO A 314 -24.50 34.59 25.11
C PRO A 314 -23.90 34.76 23.71
N GLY A 315 -24.67 35.33 22.80
CA GLY A 315 -24.26 35.53 21.41
C GLY A 315 -23.11 36.52 21.22
N GLY A 316 -22.12 36.14 20.43
CA GLY A 316 -21.09 37.02 19.90
C GLY A 316 -21.39 37.43 18.45
N SER A 317 -21.38 38.73 18.18
CA SER A 317 -21.66 39.29 16.86
C SER A 317 -20.55 38.99 15.85
N ALA A 318 -20.91 38.58 14.64
CA ALA A 318 -19.95 38.43 13.54
C ALA A 318 -19.51 39.80 12.99
N PRO A 319 -18.19 40.08 12.87
CA PRO A 319 -17.71 41.29 12.23
C PRO A 319 -17.85 41.22 10.70
N SER A 320 -18.04 42.38 10.08
CA SER A 320 -18.29 42.52 8.64
C SER A 320 -17.06 42.19 7.79
N ALA A 321 -17.28 41.56 6.63
CA ALA A 321 -16.21 41.29 5.66
C ALA A 321 -15.69 42.59 5.01
N PRO A 322 -14.36 42.80 4.90
CA PRO A 322 -13.81 43.91 4.13
C PRO A 322 -13.92 43.63 2.62
N SER A 323 -14.32 44.65 1.87
CA SER A 323 -14.38 44.61 0.40
C SER A 323 -12.98 44.59 -0.21
N ALA A 324 -12.64 43.51 -0.92
CA ALA A 324 -11.40 43.45 -1.70
C ALA A 324 -11.53 44.33 -2.97
N SER A 325 -10.69 45.36 -3.07
CA SER A 325 -10.56 46.17 -4.29
C SER A 325 -9.63 45.49 -5.29
N SER A 326 -10.15 45.19 -6.48
CA SER A 326 -9.35 44.63 -7.58
C SER A 326 -8.51 45.73 -8.24
N SER A 327 -7.19 45.68 -8.02
CA SER A 327 -6.22 46.40 -8.85
C SER A 327 -5.34 45.39 -9.56
N PHE A 328 -5.55 45.26 -10.88
CA PHE A 328 -4.73 44.40 -11.73
C PHE A 328 -3.40 45.10 -12.06
N PRO A 329 -2.24 44.54 -11.69
CA PRO A 329 -0.96 45.00 -12.24
C PRO A 329 -0.84 44.58 -13.70
N LYS A 330 -0.15 45.43 -14.46
CA LYS A 330 -0.02 45.37 -15.92
C LYS A 330 0.95 44.26 -16.35
N GLU A 331 0.54 43.48 -17.34
CA GLU A 331 1.32 42.39 -17.96
C GLU A 331 2.67 42.88 -18.53
N PRO A 332 3.82 42.23 -18.20
CA PRO A 332 5.11 42.54 -18.82
C PRO A 332 5.21 41.95 -20.24
N ALA A 333 5.82 42.69 -21.16
CA ALA A 333 5.97 42.27 -22.54
C ALA A 333 6.87 41.03 -22.71
N ALA A 334 6.47 40.12 -23.60
CA ALA A 334 7.21 38.90 -23.91
C ALA A 334 8.59 39.19 -24.56
N PRO A 335 9.66 38.46 -24.20
CA PRO A 335 10.96 38.58 -24.85
C PRO A 335 10.92 38.06 -26.29
N GLY A 336 11.64 38.75 -27.18
CA GLY A 336 11.63 38.48 -28.62
C GLY A 336 12.27 37.13 -29.00
N ARG A 337 11.72 36.49 -30.03
CA ARG A 337 12.30 35.27 -30.63
C ARG A 337 13.67 35.56 -31.25
N PRO A 338 14.71 34.73 -30.99
CA PRO A 338 15.96 34.80 -31.74
C PRO A 338 15.74 34.37 -33.21
N ALA A 339 16.53 34.96 -34.11
CA ALA A 339 16.44 34.69 -35.55
C ALA A 339 16.97 33.27 -35.90
N ARG A 340 16.30 32.60 -36.84
CA ARG A 340 16.84 31.38 -37.47
C ARG A 340 18.05 31.74 -38.34
N PRO A 341 19.20 31.03 -38.23
CA PRO A 341 20.22 31.08 -39.26
C PRO A 341 19.70 30.43 -40.54
N SER A 342 20.12 30.96 -41.69
CA SER A 342 19.87 30.41 -43.01
C SER A 342 20.90 29.32 -43.35
N ASP A 343 20.46 28.10 -43.60
CA ASP A 343 21.33 27.06 -44.17
C ASP A 343 21.71 27.38 -45.62
N SER A 344 22.97 27.10 -45.97
CA SER A 344 23.50 27.27 -47.32
C SER A 344 24.58 26.22 -47.62
N GLY A 345 24.33 25.38 -48.63
CA GLY A 345 25.19 24.26 -49.06
C GLY A 345 24.84 22.95 -48.32
N VAL A 346 24.82 21.78 -48.96
CA VAL A 346 25.28 21.40 -50.32
C VAL A 346 24.21 20.57 -51.03
#